data_AF-A0A2K3JJ88-F1
#
_entry.id   AF-A0A2K3JJ88-F1
#
_cell.length_a   1.000
_cell.length_b   1.000
_cell.length_c   1.000
_cell.angle_alpha   90.00
_cell.angle_beta   90.00
_cell.angle_gamma   90.00
#
_symmetry.space_group_name_H-M   'P 1'
#
loop_
_entity.id
_entity.type
_entity.pdbx_description
1 polymer ?
#
loop_
_entity_poly.entity_id
_entity_poly.type
_entity_poly.pdbx_seq_one_letter_code
_entity_poly.pdbx_strand_id
1 'polypeptide(L)' 'MSKDKISEEMTIKEVIDTYPETAMVFMKYNVGCIGCLAASFEKVKDIATVHGIDIKALVKDLNLAVQKK' A
#
# COMPACT_ATOMS: atom_id res chain seq x y z
N MET A 1 15.25 -1.07 16.82
CA MET A 1 14.71 0.09 16.10
C MET A 1 13.98 -0.41 14.86
N SER A 2 12.66 -0.28 14.76
CA SER A 2 11.92 -0.48 13.50
C SER A 2 10.57 0.22 13.66
N LYS A 3 10.48 1.50 13.29
CA LYS A 3 9.30 2.33 13.60
C LYS A 3 8.61 2.88 12.36
N ASP A 4 8.66 2.11 11.28
CA ASP A 4 8.03 2.44 10.00
C ASP A 4 7.15 1.27 9.57
N LYS A 5 6.14 0.96 10.40
CA LYS A 5 5.14 -0.06 10.08
C LYS A 5 4.03 0.58 9.27
N ILE A 6 3.96 0.27 7.99
CA ILE A 6 2.78 0.59 7.17
C ILE A 6 1.57 -0.13 7.80
N SER A 7 0.50 0.62 8.03
CA SER A 7 -0.77 0.11 8.57
C SER A 7 -1.86 0.12 7.51
N GLU A 8 -2.83 -0.78 7.64
CA GLU A 8 -3.97 -0.91 6.73
C GLU A 8 -4.92 0.31 6.75
N GLU A 9 -4.82 1.13 7.79
CA GLU A 9 -5.63 2.34 7.97
C GLU A 9 -5.09 3.57 7.24
N MET A 10 -3.83 3.51 6.78
CA MET A 10 -3.19 4.59 6.04
C MET A 10 -3.80 4.70 4.66
N THR A 11 -3.84 5.92 4.11
CA THR A 11 -4.23 6.10 2.72
C THR A 11 -3.12 5.64 1.79
N ILE A 12 -3.51 5.14 0.62
CA ILE A 12 -2.57 4.77 -0.45
C ILE A 12 -1.63 5.95 -0.77
N LYS A 13 -2.19 7.17 -0.82
CA LYS A 13 -1.42 8.38 -1.05
C LYS A 13 -0.36 8.62 0.03
N GLU A 14 -0.73 8.55 1.31
CA GLU A 14 0.24 8.73 2.40
C GLU A 14 1.35 7.67 2.36
N VAL A 15 0.99 6.42 2.06
CA VAL A 15 1.95 5.32 1.97
C VAL A 15 2.92 5.53 0.80
N ILE A 16 2.44 5.91 -0.38
CA ILE A 16 3.28 6.17 -1.55
C ILE A 16 4.12 7.44 -1.38
N ASP A 17 3.54 8.52 -0.84
CA ASP A 17 4.26 9.78 -0.58
C ASP A 17 5.40 9.56 0.44
N THR A 18 5.18 8.72 1.45
CA THR A 18 6.20 8.38 2.47
C THR A 18 7.19 7.34 1.97
N TYR A 19 6.71 6.33 1.23
CA TYR A 19 7.46 5.18 0.75
C TYR A 19 7.19 4.94 -0.73
N PRO A 20 7.85 5.68 -1.64
CA PRO A 20 7.61 5.55 -3.08
C PRO A 20 7.89 4.14 -3.62
N GLU A 21 8.75 3.36 -2.96
CA GLU A 21 9.02 1.94 -3.27
C GLU A 21 7.78 1.04 -3.17
N THR A 22 6.79 1.42 -2.35
CA THR A 22 5.55 0.65 -2.17
C THR A 22 4.64 0.69 -3.38
N ALA A 23 4.80 1.68 -4.27
CA ALA A 23 4.05 1.77 -5.51
C ALA A 23 4.20 0.49 -6.35
N MET A 24 5.40 -0.11 -6.39
CA MET A 24 5.65 -1.37 -7.10
C MET A 24 4.86 -2.55 -6.49
N VAL A 25 4.65 -2.55 -5.17
CA VAL A 25 3.84 -3.57 -4.50
C VAL A 25 2.40 -3.45 -4.93
N PHE A 26 1.82 -2.24 -4.91
CA PHE A 26 0.44 -2.02 -5.37
C PHE A 26 0.26 -2.42 -6.84
N MET A 27 1.23 -2.11 -7.72
CA MET A 27 1.20 -2.54 -9.12
C MET A 27 1.21 -4.08 -9.26
N LYS A 28 2.00 -4.80 -8.44
CA LYS A 28 2.02 -6.27 -8.41
C LYS A 28 0.66 -6.87 -8.08
N TYR A 29 -0.14 -6.19 -7.26
CA TYR A 29 -1.50 -6.61 -6.90
C TYR A 29 -2.58 -6.13 -7.89
N ASN A 30 -2.20 -5.71 -9.11
CA ASN A 30 -3.10 -5.14 -10.12
C ASN A 30 -3.84 -3.86 -9.66
N VAL A 31 -3.31 -3.18 -8.65
CA VAL A 31 -3.78 -1.85 -8.25
C VAL A 31 -3.07 -0.81 -9.13
N GLY A 32 -3.39 -0.82 -10.42
CA GLY A 32 -2.77 0.07 -11.41
C GLY A 32 -3.25 1.52 -11.34
N CYS A 33 -4.43 1.75 -10.75
CA CYS A 33 -5.03 3.08 -10.61
C CYS A 33 -4.57 3.84 -9.36
N ILE A 34 -3.44 3.47 -8.74
CA ILE A 34 -2.83 4.17 -7.58
C ILE A 34 -2.62 5.67 -7.80
N GLY A 35 -2.51 6.13 -9.05
CA GLY A 35 -2.42 7.56 -9.41
C GLY A 35 -3.77 8.23 -9.71
N CYS A 36 -4.89 7.52 -9.61
CA CYS A 36 -6.22 8.08 -9.83
C CYS A 36 -6.63 8.93 -8.61
N LEU A 37 -7.36 10.01 -8.85
CA LEU A 37 -7.83 10.89 -7.78
C LEU A 37 -8.66 10.13 -6.73
N ALA A 38 -9.43 9.12 -7.17
CA ALA A 38 -10.20 8.25 -6.29
C ALA A 38 -9.31 7.42 -5.36
N ALA A 39 -8.27 6.77 -5.91
CA ALA A 39 -7.37 5.91 -5.15
C ALA A 39 -6.53 6.69 -4.11
N SER A 40 -6.33 7.99 -4.33
CA SER A 40 -5.61 8.85 -3.39
C SER A 40 -6.33 9.01 -2.04
N PHE A 41 -7.66 8.84 -2.01
CA PHE A 41 -8.46 8.88 -0.79
C PHE A 41 -8.81 7.50 -0.24
N GLU A 42 -8.46 6.43 -0.96
CA GLU A 42 -8.70 5.06 -0.52
C GLU A 42 -7.64 4.63 0.50
N LYS A 43 -8.06 3.82 1.49
CA LYS A 43 -7.14 3.18 2.42
C LYS A 43 -6.60 1.88 1.83
N VAL A 44 -5.47 1.44 2.35
CA VAL A 44 -4.86 0.15 1.97
C VAL A 44 -5.87 -1.00 2.16
N LYS A 45 -6.65 -1.00 3.25
CA LYS A 45 -7.71 -2.00 3.49
C LYS A 45 -8.86 -1.96 2.48
N ASP A 46 -9.22 -0.78 1.98
CA ASP A 46 -10.35 -0.61 1.08
C ASP A 46 -9.98 -1.18 -0.29
N ILE A 47 -8.79 -0.82 -0.80
CA ILE A 47 -8.20 -1.41 -1.99
C ILE A 47 -8.10 -2.94 -1.86
N ALA A 48 -7.61 -3.44 -0.73
CA ALA A 48 -7.51 -4.87 -0.52
C ALA A 48 -8.88 -5.55 -0.57
N THR A 49 -9.91 -4.94 0.01
CA THR A 49 -11.28 -5.46 0.00
C THR A 49 -11.89 -5.44 -1.40
N VAL A 50 -11.77 -4.31 -2.13
CA VAL A 50 -12.33 -4.13 -3.48
C VAL A 50 -11.69 -5.08 -4.48
N HIS A 51 -10.38 -5.32 -4.36
CA HIS A 51 -9.63 -6.20 -5.24
C HIS A 51 -9.53 -7.65 -4.74
N GLY A 52 -10.14 -7.99 -3.60
CA GLY A 52 -10.11 -9.35 -3.02
C GLY A 52 -8.72 -9.81 -2.59
N ILE A 53 -7.84 -8.89 -2.21
CA ILE A 53 -6.48 -9.15 -1.73
C ILE A 53 -6.52 -9.34 -0.21
N ASP A 54 -5.73 -10.28 0.30
CA ASP A 54 -5.53 -10.40 1.74
C ASP A 54 -4.78 -9.17 2.28
N ILE A 55 -5.46 -8.40 3.13
CA ILE A 55 -4.91 -7.17 3.71
C ILE A 55 -3.62 -7.42 4.51
N LYS A 56 -3.51 -8.57 5.19
CA LYS A 56 -2.30 -8.92 5.94
C LYS A 56 -1.15 -9.23 4.99
N ALA A 57 -1.42 -9.91 3.87
CA ALA A 57 -0.42 -10.17 2.84
C ALA A 57 0.05 -8.87 2.19
N LEU A 58 -0.87 -7.97 1.85
CA LEU A 58 -0.56 -6.67 1.25
C LEU A 58 0.29 -5.82 2.20
N VAL A 59 -0.15 -5.63 3.45
CA VAL A 59 0.60 -4.88 4.47
C VAL A 59 1.99 -5.51 4.68
N LYS A 60 2.10 -6.83 4.70
CA LYS A 60 3.39 -7.50 4.82
C LYS A 60 4.31 -7.20 3.64
N ASP A 61 3.83 -7.33 2.41
CA ASP A 61 4.63 -7.03 1.21
C ASP A 61 5.04 -5.54 1.16
N LEU A 62 4.15 -4.63 1.58
CA LEU A 62 4.46 -3.20 1.71
C LEU A 62 5.59 -2.95 2.71
N ASN A 63 5.49 -3.52 3.91
CA ASN A 63 6.52 -3.42 4.94
C ASN A 63 7.84 -4.09 4.54
N LEU A 64 7.79 -5.15 3.73
CA LEU A 64 8.99 -5.79 3.19
C LEU A 64 9.67 -4.93 2.12
N ALA A 65 8.90 -4.20 1.31
CA ALA A 65 9.46 -3.27 0.33
C ALA A 65 10.22 -2.12 1.00
N VAL A 66 9.68 -1.57 2.10
CA VAL A 66 10.34 -0.51 2.88
C VAL A 66 11.61 -1.00 3.58
N GLN A 67 11.61 -2.22 4.11
CA GLN A 67 12.78 -2.79 4.80
C GLN A 67 13.93 -3.18 3.87
N LYS A 68 13.71 -3.25 2.56
CA LYS A 68 14.76 -3.57 1.58
C LYS A 68 15.65 -2.36 1.18
N LYS A 69 15.50 -1.23 1.87
CA LYS A 69 16.37 -0.05 1.73
C LYS A 69 17.72 -0.24 2.42
#